data_AF-A0A0C2GNW9-F1
#
_entry.id   AF-A0A0C2GNW9-F1
#
_cell.length_a   1.000
_cell.length_b   1.000
_cell.length_c   1.000
_cell.angle_alpha   90.00
_cell.angle_beta   90.00
_cell.angle_gamma   90.00
#
_symmetry.space_group_name_H-M   'P 1'
#
loop_
_entity.id
_entity.type
_entity.pdbx_description
1 polymer ?
#
loop_
_entity_poly.entity_id
_entity_poly.type
_entity_poly.pdbx_seq_one_letter_code
_entity_poly.pdbx_strand_id
1 'polypeptide(L)'
;MDGGVSDIPDFIGTLPMAVKKRVCALKKFQLDSIEVEAKFYELVHQLEKEFEAEFNKHYEQRRKIVAVEHEPNDEESKLPIIHGLEENEIKELNDKSQPDDGSKGIPSFWLNVLKRSDMTQDMIQDHDEPILKHLTDITTSIEVDPHIKPDAEDPFGFDGPSVVRAVGDTIQWNDGEGR
;
A
#
# COMPACT_ATOMS: atom_id res chain seq x y z
N MET A 1 -10.19 28.69 -7.70
CA MET A 1 -10.60 29.72 -8.67
C MET A 1 -12.07 29.51 -8.89
N ASP A 2 -12.91 30.48 -8.54
CA ASP A 2 -14.37 30.35 -8.65
C ASP A 2 -14.74 30.54 -10.13
N GLY A 3 -15.07 29.43 -10.80
CA GLY A 3 -15.33 29.40 -12.24
C GLY A 3 -16.66 30.07 -12.58
N GLY A 4 -16.61 31.08 -13.43
CA GLY A 4 -17.78 31.88 -13.80
C GLY A 4 -18.63 31.21 -14.87
N VAL A 5 -19.79 31.82 -15.17
CA VAL A 5 -20.64 31.39 -16.31
C VAL A 5 -19.89 31.43 -17.64
N SER A 6 -18.84 32.27 -17.75
CA SER A 6 -17.92 32.34 -18.89
C SER A 6 -17.11 31.07 -19.13
N ASP A 7 -16.94 30.24 -18.10
CA ASP A 7 -16.10 29.05 -18.14
C ASP A 7 -16.93 27.78 -18.45
N ILE A 8 -18.26 27.95 -18.61
CA ILE A 8 -19.17 26.86 -18.95
C ILE A 8 -19.05 26.56 -20.45
N PRO A 9 -18.83 25.29 -20.85
CA PRO A 9 -18.80 24.91 -22.27
C PRO A 9 -20.06 25.37 -23.03
N ASP A 10 -19.87 25.98 -24.21
CA ASP A 10 -20.95 26.57 -25.03
C ASP A 10 -22.12 25.60 -25.30
N PHE A 11 -21.82 24.32 -25.48
CA PHE A 11 -22.83 23.31 -25.74
C PHE A 11 -23.78 23.11 -24.55
N ILE A 12 -23.33 23.31 -23.30
CA ILE A 12 -24.17 23.30 -22.09
C ILE A 12 -24.93 24.62 -21.97
N GLY A 13 -24.25 25.74 -22.22
CA GLY A 13 -24.82 27.09 -22.14
C GLY A 13 -26.05 27.26 -23.03
N THR A 14 -26.01 26.73 -24.25
CA THR A 14 -27.04 26.87 -25.28
C THR A 14 -28.20 25.87 -25.20
N LEU A 15 -28.15 24.88 -24.28
CA LEU A 15 -29.19 23.86 -24.17
C LEU A 15 -30.58 24.45 -23.85
N PRO A 16 -31.66 23.94 -24.47
CA PRO A 16 -33.03 24.26 -24.05
C PRO A 16 -33.25 23.92 -22.58
N MET A 17 -34.10 24.71 -21.90
CA MET A 17 -34.38 24.51 -20.47
C MET A 17 -34.87 23.09 -20.13
N ALA A 18 -35.66 22.49 -21.02
CA ALA A 18 -36.10 21.10 -20.87
C ALA A 18 -34.93 20.10 -20.86
N VAL A 19 -33.89 20.33 -21.67
CA VAL A 19 -32.69 19.48 -21.71
C VAL A 19 -31.82 19.75 -20.48
N LYS A 20 -31.63 21.01 -20.07
CA LYS A 20 -30.93 21.36 -18.82
C LYS A 20 -31.55 20.66 -17.61
N LYS A 21 -32.88 20.62 -17.51
CA LYS A 21 -33.60 19.87 -16.45
C LYS A 21 -33.26 18.37 -16.46
N ARG A 22 -33.15 17.74 -17.64
CA ARG A 22 -32.74 16.33 -17.76
C ARG A 22 -31.31 16.13 -17.28
N VAL A 23 -30.39 17.01 -17.66
CA VAL A 23 -28.99 16.96 -17.19
C VAL A 23 -28.92 17.12 -15.66
N CYS A 24 -29.69 18.04 -15.07
CA CYS A 24 -29.76 18.17 -13.61
C CYS A 24 -30.32 16.92 -12.94
N ALA A 25 -31.31 16.23 -13.55
CA ALA A 25 -31.81 14.96 -13.05
C ALA A 25 -30.72 13.86 -13.11
N LEU A 26 -29.94 13.81 -14.19
CA LEU A 26 -28.79 12.89 -14.29
C LEU A 26 -27.73 13.18 -13.22
N LYS A 27 -27.43 14.46 -12.94
CA LYS A 27 -26.53 14.84 -11.83
C LYS A 27 -27.05 14.33 -10.48
N LYS A 28 -28.36 14.38 -10.24
CA LYS A 28 -28.94 13.81 -9.03
C LYS A 28 -28.72 12.30 -8.95
N PHE A 29 -28.99 11.56 -10.04
CA PHE A 29 -28.71 10.12 -10.06
C PHE A 29 -27.23 9.79 -9.83
N GLN A 30 -26.33 10.62 -10.35
CA GLN A 30 -24.90 10.45 -10.09
C GLN A 30 -24.55 10.61 -8.61
N LEU A 31 -25.18 11.55 -7.90
CA LEU A 31 -25.03 11.68 -6.44
C LEU A 31 -25.56 10.44 -5.72
N ASP A 32 -26.73 9.94 -6.12
CA ASP A 32 -27.29 8.71 -5.55
C ASP A 32 -26.35 7.50 -5.80
N SER A 33 -25.68 7.43 -6.95
CA SER A 33 -24.66 6.41 -7.23
C SER A 33 -23.42 6.53 -6.33
N ILE A 34 -22.95 7.76 -6.07
CA ILE A 34 -21.81 8.03 -5.18
C ILE A 34 -22.14 7.61 -3.74
N GLU A 35 -23.37 7.78 -3.27
CA GLU A 35 -23.80 7.27 -1.96
C GLU A 35 -23.72 5.73 -1.88
N VAL A 36 -24.00 5.03 -2.98
CA VAL A 36 -23.84 3.57 -3.06
C VAL A 36 -22.36 3.19 -3.07
N GLU A 37 -21.53 3.94 -3.79
CA GLU A 37 -20.08 3.73 -3.84
C GLU A 37 -19.42 3.93 -2.47
N ALA A 38 -19.83 4.95 -1.71
CA ALA A 38 -19.39 5.14 -0.32
C ALA A 38 -19.71 3.91 0.55
N LYS A 39 -20.91 3.34 0.44
CA LYS A 39 -21.27 2.10 1.16
C LYS A 39 -20.44 0.90 0.70
N PHE A 40 -20.09 0.83 -0.59
CA PHE A 40 -19.21 -0.21 -1.11
C PHE A 40 -17.83 -0.14 -0.44
N TYR A 41 -17.21 1.03 -0.37
CA TYR A 41 -15.93 1.20 0.30
C TYR A 41 -15.98 0.91 1.80
N GLU A 42 -17.10 1.22 2.47
CA GLU A 42 -17.31 0.87 3.88
C GLU A 42 -17.31 -0.67 4.07
N LEU A 43 -17.92 -1.41 3.16
CA LEU A 43 -17.90 -2.88 3.18
C LEU A 43 -16.53 -3.47 2.83
N VAL A 44 -15.81 -2.87 1.88
CA VAL A 44 -14.43 -3.27 1.56
C VAL A 44 -13.53 -3.12 2.79
N HIS A 45 -13.61 -1.99 3.50
CA HIS A 45 -12.86 -1.77 4.73
C HIS A 45 -13.19 -2.79 5.82
N GLN A 46 -14.47 -3.14 5.98
CA GLN A 46 -14.88 -4.17 6.94
C GLN A 46 -14.31 -5.55 6.57
N LEU A 47 -14.20 -5.85 5.27
CA LEU A 47 -13.59 -7.07 4.77
C LEU A 47 -12.07 -7.07 5.00
N GLU A 48 -11.39 -5.95 4.76
CA GLU A 48 -9.96 -5.79 5.03
C GLU A 48 -9.65 -6.08 6.51
N LYS A 49 -10.47 -5.55 7.44
CA LYS A 49 -10.37 -5.84 8.88
C LYS A 49 -10.56 -7.32 9.22
N GLU A 50 -11.48 -8.01 8.54
CA GLU A 50 -11.74 -9.44 8.79
C GLU A 50 -10.53 -10.29 8.37
N PHE A 51 -9.92 -9.97 7.23
CA PHE A 51 -8.79 -10.72 6.68
C PHE A 51 -7.43 -10.32 7.28
N GLU A 52 -7.33 -9.17 7.96
CA GLU A 52 -6.11 -8.71 8.64
C GLU A 52 -5.52 -9.82 9.54
N ALA A 53 -6.37 -10.46 10.36
CA ALA A 53 -5.93 -11.50 11.27
C ALA A 53 -5.44 -12.77 10.55
N GLU A 54 -5.94 -13.05 9.34
CA GLU A 54 -5.47 -14.19 8.54
C GLU A 54 -4.10 -13.90 7.92
N PHE A 55 -3.93 -12.72 7.33
CA PHE A 55 -2.64 -12.31 6.78
C PHE A 55 -1.57 -12.16 7.86
N ASN A 56 -1.92 -11.63 9.03
CA ASN A 56 -1.00 -11.47 10.15
C ASN A 56 -0.41 -12.80 10.63
N LYS A 57 -1.14 -13.92 10.52
CA LYS A 57 -0.57 -15.25 10.82
C LYS A 57 0.59 -15.59 9.88
N HIS A 58 0.47 -15.28 8.59
CA HIS A 58 1.52 -15.51 7.61
C HIS A 58 2.69 -14.54 7.78
N TYR A 59 2.41 -13.26 8.06
CA TYR A 59 3.45 -12.27 8.31
C TYR A 59 4.26 -12.57 9.57
N GLU A 60 3.61 -13.08 10.61
CA GLU A 60 4.29 -13.59 11.81
C GLU A 60 5.25 -14.75 11.50
N GLN A 61 4.84 -15.71 10.65
CA GLN A 61 5.73 -16.80 10.23
C GLN A 61 6.90 -16.28 9.41
N ARG A 62 6.67 -15.33 8.50
CA ARG A 62 7.74 -14.65 7.76
C ARG A 62 8.73 -13.99 8.72
N ARG A 63 8.25 -13.24 9.73
CA ARG A 63 9.12 -12.61 10.73
C ARG A 63 9.99 -13.64 11.44
N LYS A 64 9.38 -14.75 11.87
CA LYS A 64 10.11 -15.83 12.56
C LYS A 64 11.22 -16.42 11.71
N ILE A 65 10.98 -16.65 10.42
CA ILE A 65 12.01 -17.14 9.49
C ILE A 65 13.11 -16.11 9.30
N VAL A 66 12.75 -14.85 9.02
CA VAL A 66 13.72 -13.76 8.80
C VAL A 66 14.62 -13.56 10.03
N ALA A 67 14.08 -13.72 11.24
CA ALA A 67 14.79 -13.55 12.52
C ALA A 67 15.43 -14.84 13.09
N VAL A 68 15.31 -15.99 12.42
CA VAL A 68 15.76 -17.33 12.91
C VAL A 68 15.09 -17.77 14.21
N GLU A 69 13.84 -17.37 14.41
CA GLU A 69 12.98 -17.97 15.43
C GLU A 69 12.35 -19.28 14.92
N HIS A 70 12.32 -19.49 13.59
CA HIS A 70 11.88 -20.72 12.92
C HIS A 70 12.78 -21.04 11.73
N GLU A 71 13.39 -22.22 11.72
CA GLU A 71 14.16 -22.71 10.59
C GLU A 71 13.24 -23.52 9.66
N PRO A 72 13.12 -23.16 8.36
CA PRO A 72 12.25 -23.88 7.43
C PRO A 72 12.65 -25.35 7.28
N ASN A 73 11.67 -26.24 7.22
CA ASN A 73 11.91 -27.65 6.90
C ASN A 73 11.80 -27.94 5.39
N ASP A 74 12.18 -29.16 4.98
CA ASP A 74 12.18 -29.60 3.58
C ASP A 74 10.84 -29.41 2.86
N GLU A 75 9.70 -29.48 3.56
CA GLU A 75 8.37 -29.25 2.98
C GLU A 75 8.08 -27.76 2.77
N GLU A 76 8.50 -26.91 3.70
CA GLU A 76 8.31 -25.46 3.65
C GLU A 76 9.22 -24.81 2.59
N SER A 77 10.36 -25.43 2.29
CA SER A 77 11.36 -24.95 1.32
C SER A 77 11.30 -25.65 -0.04
N LYS A 78 10.16 -26.26 -0.42
CA LYS A 78 10.01 -26.96 -1.72
C LYS A 78 9.94 -26.05 -2.93
N LEU A 79 9.55 -24.79 -2.73
CA LEU A 79 9.37 -23.85 -3.83
C LEU A 79 10.73 -23.37 -4.36
N PRO A 80 10.88 -23.17 -5.69
CA PRO A 80 12.11 -22.64 -6.25
C PRO A 80 12.33 -21.21 -5.76
N ILE A 81 13.59 -20.84 -5.51
CA ILE A 81 13.99 -19.50 -5.05
C ILE A 81 13.54 -18.39 -6.03
N ILE A 82 13.47 -18.69 -7.33
CA ILE A 82 12.98 -17.78 -8.37
C ILE A 82 11.98 -18.54 -9.24
N HIS A 83 10.74 -18.05 -9.30
CA HIS A 83 9.75 -18.59 -10.22
C HIS A 83 10.06 -18.18 -11.67
N GLY A 84 9.84 -19.12 -12.61
CA GLY A 84 10.02 -18.87 -14.05
C GLY A 84 11.41 -19.21 -14.60
N LEU A 85 12.34 -19.69 -13.77
CA LEU A 85 13.56 -20.33 -14.22
C LEU A 85 13.35 -21.83 -14.44
N GLU A 86 14.07 -22.40 -15.40
CA GLU A 86 14.08 -23.85 -15.65
C GLU A 86 14.82 -24.60 -14.53
N GLU A 87 14.53 -25.90 -14.36
CA GLU A 87 15.09 -26.71 -13.27
C GLU A 87 16.62 -26.73 -13.28
N ASN A 88 17.24 -26.76 -14.47
CA ASN A 88 18.70 -26.70 -14.60
C ASN A 88 19.28 -25.35 -14.18
N GLU A 89 18.57 -24.24 -14.43
CA GLU A 89 18.99 -22.90 -14.02
C GLU A 89 18.89 -22.72 -12.51
N ILE A 90 17.82 -23.25 -11.89
CA ILE A 90 17.69 -23.30 -10.42
C ILE A 90 18.81 -24.13 -9.81
N LYS A 91 19.14 -25.29 -10.40
CA LYS A 91 20.25 -26.10 -9.94
C LYS A 91 21.59 -25.36 -10.03
N GLU A 92 21.88 -24.72 -11.17
CA GLU A 92 23.10 -23.92 -11.34
C GLU A 92 23.19 -22.74 -10.37
N LEU A 93 22.05 -22.13 -10.01
CA LEU A 93 21.99 -21.07 -9.00
C LEU A 93 22.32 -21.62 -7.61
N ASN A 94 21.70 -22.75 -7.24
CA ASN A 94 21.95 -23.41 -5.96
C ASN A 94 23.41 -23.91 -5.83
N ASP A 95 24.00 -24.44 -6.90
CA ASP A 95 25.39 -24.90 -6.94
C ASP A 95 26.41 -23.75 -6.76
N LYS A 96 26.00 -22.49 -6.99
CA LYS A 96 26.82 -21.27 -6.76
C LYS A 96 26.68 -20.71 -5.34
N SER A 97 25.93 -21.37 -4.46
CA SER A 97 25.73 -20.91 -3.09
C SER A 97 27.06 -20.84 -2.35
N GLN A 98 27.24 -19.77 -1.57
CA GLN A 98 28.37 -19.66 -0.66
C GLN A 98 28.22 -20.66 0.48
N PRO A 99 29.34 -21.15 1.06
CA PRO A 99 29.27 -21.94 2.28
C PRO A 99 28.59 -21.13 3.38
N ASP A 100 27.84 -21.81 4.23
CA ASP A 100 27.23 -21.21 5.42
C ASP A 100 28.30 -20.52 6.25
N ASP A 101 28.14 -19.20 6.44
CA ASP A 101 29.04 -18.34 7.20
C ASP A 101 28.59 -18.17 8.66
N GLY A 102 27.52 -18.87 9.06
CA GLY A 102 26.90 -18.76 10.38
C GLY A 102 26.06 -17.49 10.55
N SER A 103 25.77 -16.77 9.47
CA SER A 103 24.81 -15.67 9.49
C SER A 103 23.43 -16.18 9.92
N LYS A 104 22.79 -15.41 10.81
CA LYS A 104 21.46 -15.74 11.30
C LYS A 104 20.42 -15.06 10.42
N GLY A 105 19.61 -15.86 9.75
CA GLY A 105 18.37 -15.43 9.14
C GLY A 105 18.59 -14.92 7.74
N ILE A 106 17.89 -13.86 7.37
CA ILE A 106 18.07 -13.23 6.06
C ILE A 106 18.63 -11.81 6.29
N PRO A 107 19.96 -11.62 6.19
CA PRO A 107 20.58 -10.33 6.45
C PRO A 107 20.01 -9.23 5.57
N SER A 108 19.70 -8.07 6.16
CA SER A 108 19.18 -6.90 5.45
C SER A 108 17.92 -7.18 4.62
N PHE A 109 17.09 -8.15 5.04
CA PHE A 109 15.89 -8.57 4.31
C PHE A 109 15.02 -7.37 3.89
N TRP A 110 14.61 -6.53 4.84
CA TRP A 110 13.73 -5.39 4.56
C TRP A 110 14.39 -4.27 3.77
N LEU A 111 15.67 -3.97 4.01
CA LEU A 111 16.40 -3.02 3.17
C LEU A 111 16.42 -3.49 1.71
N ASN A 112 16.72 -4.77 1.48
CA ASN A 112 16.72 -5.33 0.13
C ASN A 112 15.31 -5.26 -0.49
N VAL A 113 14.24 -5.58 0.25
CA VAL A 113 12.85 -5.46 -0.23
C VAL A 113 12.52 -4.01 -0.60
N LEU A 114 12.79 -3.05 0.28
CA LEU A 114 12.49 -1.63 0.07
C LEU A 114 13.27 -1.04 -1.12
N LYS A 115 14.49 -1.50 -1.38
CA LYS A 115 15.26 -1.08 -2.56
C LYS A 115 14.78 -1.69 -3.88
N ARG A 116 13.86 -2.66 -3.88
CA ARG A 116 13.30 -3.22 -5.13
C ARG A 116 12.01 -2.56 -5.58
N SER A 117 11.43 -1.69 -4.75
CA SER A 117 10.27 -0.89 -5.11
C SER A 117 10.73 0.51 -5.51
N ASP A 118 10.37 0.94 -6.73
CA ASP A 118 10.77 2.24 -7.29
C ASP A 118 10.36 3.40 -6.37
N MET A 119 9.15 3.33 -5.80
CA MET A 119 8.63 4.37 -4.91
C MET A 119 9.47 4.54 -3.64
N THR A 120 9.97 3.44 -3.07
CA THR A 120 10.70 3.47 -1.80
C THR A 120 12.19 3.61 -1.98
N GLN A 121 12.77 3.07 -3.07
CA GLN A 121 14.19 3.20 -3.35
C GLN A 121 14.59 4.67 -3.52
N ASP A 122 13.78 5.47 -4.22
CA ASP A 122 14.06 6.89 -4.47
C ASP A 122 14.04 7.73 -3.18
N MET A 123 13.44 7.22 -2.10
CA MET A 123 13.41 7.87 -0.79
C MET A 123 14.58 7.48 0.12
N ILE A 124 15.30 6.40 -0.18
CA ILE A 124 16.39 5.86 0.65
C ILE A 124 17.72 6.49 0.21
N GLN A 125 18.38 7.20 1.13
CA GLN A 125 19.70 7.79 0.93
C GLN A 125 20.81 6.84 1.42
N ASP A 126 22.05 7.07 1.01
CA ASP A 126 23.21 6.26 1.40
C ASP A 126 23.40 6.15 2.93
N HIS A 127 23.03 7.21 3.67
CA HIS A 127 23.14 7.24 5.14
C HIS A 127 22.00 6.50 5.85
N ASP A 128 20.89 6.21 5.17
CA ASP A 128 19.77 5.45 5.72
C ASP A 128 20.06 3.95 5.72
N GLU A 129 20.85 3.45 4.78
CA GLU A 129 21.10 2.01 4.63
C GLU A 129 21.66 1.35 5.89
N PRO A 130 22.69 1.90 6.58
CA PRO A 130 23.17 1.32 7.84
C PRO A 130 22.07 1.21 8.90
N ILE A 131 21.14 2.18 8.96
CA ILE A 131 20.04 2.20 9.90
C ILE A 131 19.00 1.13 9.52
N LEU A 132 18.61 1.08 8.24
CA LEU A 132 17.63 0.13 7.71
C LEU A 132 18.09 -1.33 7.77
N LYS A 133 19.40 -1.61 7.89
CA LYS A 133 19.91 -2.96 8.20
C LYS A 133 19.43 -3.50 9.55
N HIS A 134 19.05 -2.62 10.47
CA HIS A 134 18.50 -2.99 11.77
C HIS A 134 16.98 -3.25 11.73
N LEU A 135 16.31 -3.00 10.61
CA LEU A 135 14.87 -3.21 10.47
C LEU A 135 14.55 -4.72 10.43
N THR A 136 13.78 -5.18 11.42
CA THR A 136 13.46 -6.61 11.61
C THR A 136 12.11 -7.01 11.02
N ASP A 137 11.13 -6.10 11.05
CA ASP A 137 9.79 -6.33 10.50
C ASP A 137 9.14 -5.01 10.06
N ILE A 138 8.20 -5.11 9.12
CA ILE A 138 7.27 -4.04 8.76
C ILE A 138 5.86 -4.62 8.84
N THR A 139 5.05 -4.04 9.69
CA THR A 139 3.66 -4.44 9.92
C THR A 139 2.71 -3.30 9.56
N THR A 140 1.45 -3.66 9.33
CA THR A 140 0.34 -2.72 9.15
C THR A 140 -0.86 -3.22 9.93
N SER A 141 -1.63 -2.29 10.48
CA SER A 141 -2.85 -2.58 11.23
C SER A 141 -3.93 -1.57 10.89
N ILE A 142 -5.19 -2.00 10.95
CA ILE A 142 -6.33 -1.12 10.71
C ILE A 142 -6.84 -0.59 12.05
N GLU A 143 -6.33 0.57 12.46
CA GLU A 143 -6.65 1.15 13.79
C GLU A 143 -7.78 2.19 13.76
N VAL A 144 -8.01 2.82 12.62
CA VAL A 144 -8.93 3.96 12.49
C VAL A 144 -9.91 3.68 11.35
N ASP A 145 -11.16 4.10 11.54
CA ASP A 145 -12.14 4.07 10.46
C ASP A 145 -11.82 5.13 9.41
N PRO A 146 -11.78 4.75 8.12
CA PRO A 146 -11.45 5.64 7.03
C PRO A 146 -12.50 6.73 6.88
N HIS A 147 -12.08 7.87 6.34
CA HIS A 147 -13.00 8.92 5.95
C HIS A 147 -13.67 8.58 4.61
N ILE A 148 -14.82 7.90 4.68
CA ILE A 148 -15.62 7.48 3.52
C ILE A 148 -16.89 8.33 3.47
N LYS A 149 -16.73 9.62 3.23
CA LYS A 149 -17.86 10.51 3.00
C LYS A 149 -17.54 11.41 1.81
N PRO A 150 -18.42 11.51 0.80
CA PRO A 150 -18.28 12.52 -0.23
C PRO A 150 -18.20 13.91 0.41
N ASP A 151 -17.33 14.77 -0.12
CA ASP A 151 -17.26 16.16 0.31
C ASP A 151 -18.60 16.85 0.02
N ALA A 152 -19.12 17.62 0.97
CA ALA A 152 -20.36 18.35 0.79
C ALA A 152 -20.21 19.50 -0.24
N GLU A 153 -19.00 20.07 -0.35
CA GLU A 153 -18.70 21.16 -1.28
C GLU A 153 -18.29 20.65 -2.67
N ASP A 154 -17.76 19.43 -2.77
CA ASP A 154 -17.46 18.75 -4.04
C ASP A 154 -17.84 17.26 -4.02
N PRO A 155 -19.16 16.94 -4.01
CA PRO A 155 -19.59 15.55 -3.90
C PRO A 155 -19.30 14.72 -5.14
N PHE A 156 -19.08 15.35 -6.30
CA PHE A 156 -18.74 14.66 -7.55
C PHE A 156 -17.26 14.30 -7.65
N GLY A 157 -16.42 14.85 -6.77
CA GLY A 157 -15.00 14.52 -6.66
C GLY A 157 -14.70 13.28 -5.82
N PHE A 158 -15.71 12.62 -5.26
CA PHE A 158 -15.51 11.39 -4.48
C PHE A 158 -14.93 10.26 -5.35
N ASP A 159 -13.77 9.74 -4.96
CA ASP A 159 -13.04 8.64 -5.60
C ASP A 159 -12.68 7.50 -4.62
N GLY A 160 -13.23 7.55 -3.40
CA GLY A 160 -13.04 6.55 -2.36
C GLY A 160 -12.61 7.14 -1.00
N PRO A 161 -12.06 6.29 -0.11
CA PRO A 161 -11.50 6.73 1.16
C PRO A 161 -10.40 7.77 0.96
N SER A 162 -10.43 8.86 1.71
CA SER A 162 -9.44 9.93 1.62
C SER A 162 -8.56 10.07 2.87
N VAL A 163 -7.31 10.48 2.67
CA VAL A 163 -6.38 10.78 3.77
C VAL A 163 -6.70 12.15 4.35
N VAL A 164 -7.22 12.18 5.57
CA VAL A 164 -7.55 13.44 6.27
C VAL A 164 -6.37 13.96 7.10
N ARG A 165 -5.55 13.05 7.65
CA ARG A 165 -4.40 13.38 8.51
C ARG A 165 -3.37 12.27 8.44
N ALA A 166 -2.10 12.65 8.36
CA ALA A 166 -0.97 11.75 8.63
C ALA A 166 -0.37 12.10 10.00
N VAL A 167 -0.03 11.08 10.79
CA VAL A 167 0.65 11.23 12.08
C VAL A 167 1.90 10.36 12.02
N GLY A 168 3.07 10.99 12.10
CA GLY A 168 4.34 10.29 12.22
C GLY A 168 4.68 9.97 13.67
N ASP A 169 5.90 9.48 13.87
CA ASP A 169 6.47 9.24 15.20
C ASP A 169 7.74 10.07 15.43
N THR A 170 8.08 10.33 16.69
CA THR A 170 9.27 11.08 17.06
C THR A 170 10.47 10.13 17.23
N ILE A 171 11.46 10.25 16.34
CA ILE A 171 12.69 9.47 16.42
C ILE A 171 13.61 10.05 17.51
N GLN A 172 14.02 9.21 18.46
CA GLN A 172 15.00 9.54 19.50
C GLN A 172 16.41 9.24 19.00
N TRP A 173 16.99 10.17 18.24
CA TRP A 173 18.34 10.05 17.70
C TRP A 173 19.40 10.06 18.80
N ASN A 174 20.45 9.23 18.66
CA ASN A 174 21.65 9.38 19.48
C ASN A 174 22.41 10.66 19.08
N ASP A 175 23.28 11.12 19.98
CA ASP A 175 24.10 12.30 19.74
C ASP A 175 24.93 12.17 18.44
N GLY A 176 24.70 13.09 17.51
CA GLY A 176 25.41 13.14 16.23
C GLY A 176 24.79 12.31 15.09
N GLU A 177 23.69 11.59 15.33
CA GLU A 177 23.06 10.72 14.31
C GLU A 177 21.80 11.33 13.66
N GLY A 178 21.29 12.45 14.17
CA GLY A 178 20.00 13.06 13.73
C GLY A 178 20.10 14.30 12.85
N ARG A 179 21.21 14.52 12.13
CA ARG A 179 21.41 15.67 11.23
C ARG A 179 22.11 15.31 9.93
#